data_AF-A0A6L7UM38-F1
#
_entry.id   AF-A0A6L7UM38-F1
#
_cell.length_a   1.000
_cell.length_b   1.000
_cell.length_c   1.000
_cell.angle_alpha   90.00
_cell.angle_beta   90.00
_cell.angle_gamma   90.00
#
_symmetry.space_group_name_H-M   'P 1'
#
loop_
_entity.id
_entity.type
_entity.pdbx_description
1 polymer ?
#
loop_
_entity_poly.entity_id
_entity_poly.type
_entity_poly.pdbx_seq_one_letter_code
_entity_poly.pdbx_strand_id
1 'polypeptide(L)'
;MNHDEYHRKFADAIIEQIRQGTAPWQKPWAPGERVMPMNVDTDRSYRGGNSLHLASVQQEMGYGDVRWGTYRQIQARGGQVRKGERGTRILSFQDKKRIAVTDAQGKPRRDAEGKKVYRYEKLKAPFVRQYTVFNAEQADGLPKRSNPTPEPLWKVHQEAERVMEDVGVPVRHVQGDRA
;
A
#
# COMPACT_ATOMS: atom_id res chain seq x y z
N MET A 1 15.69 -13.03 -9.12
CA MET A 1 15.61 -11.57 -9.20
C MET A 1 16.41 -10.96 -8.06
N ASN A 2 17.58 -10.40 -8.35
CA ASN A 2 18.39 -9.65 -7.38
C ASN A 2 17.72 -8.29 -7.07
N HIS A 3 18.15 -7.59 -6.02
CA HIS A 3 17.66 -6.25 -5.63
C HIS A 3 17.73 -5.24 -6.78
N ASP A 4 18.83 -5.23 -7.52
CA ASP A 4 19.04 -4.28 -8.63
C ASP A 4 18.10 -4.55 -9.81
N GLU A 5 17.79 -5.82 -10.05
CA GLU A 5 16.86 -6.24 -11.11
C GLU A 5 15.42 -5.81 -10.81
N TYR A 6 15.03 -5.79 -9.53
CA TYR A 6 13.73 -5.27 -9.10
C TYR A 6 13.61 -3.77 -9.38
N HIS A 7 14.61 -2.98 -9.00
CA HIS A 7 14.58 -1.53 -9.18
C HIS A 7 14.59 -1.14 -10.65
N ARG A 8 15.43 -1.80 -11.45
CA ARG A 8 15.47 -1.57 -12.89
C ARG A 8 14.12 -1.89 -13.52
N LYS A 9 13.54 -3.07 -13.23
CA LYS A 9 12.23 -3.45 -13.77
C LYS A 9 11.12 -2.47 -13.37
N PHE A 10 11.13 -2.00 -12.12
CA PHE A 10 10.18 -0.98 -11.67
C PHE A 10 10.36 0.35 -12.41
N ALA A 11 11.60 0.84 -12.52
CA ALA A 11 11.89 2.09 -13.22
C ALA A 11 11.51 2.01 -14.70
N ASP A 12 11.86 0.92 -15.39
CA ASP A 12 11.56 0.71 -16.81
C ASP A 12 10.04 0.71 -17.07
N ALA A 13 9.26 0.02 -16.22
CA ALA A 13 7.80 0.01 -16.32
C ALA A 13 7.21 1.42 -16.15
N ILE A 14 7.69 2.17 -15.15
CA ILE A 14 7.24 3.53 -14.91
C ILE A 14 7.61 4.48 -16.05
N ILE A 15 8.83 4.39 -16.58
CA ILE A 15 9.27 5.20 -17.73
C ILE A 15 8.35 4.97 -18.93
N GLU A 16 7.99 3.71 -19.19
CA GLU A 16 7.10 3.38 -20.30
C GLU A 16 5.69 3.92 -20.08
N GLN A 17 5.13 3.79 -18.88
CA GLN A 17 3.84 4.38 -18.56
C GLN A 17 3.84 5.92 -18.68
N ILE A 18 4.93 6.59 -18.30
CA ILE A 18 5.08 8.04 -18.49
C ILE A 18 5.06 8.39 -19.98
N ARG A 19 5.79 7.64 -20.83
CA ARG A 19 5.80 7.87 -22.29
C ARG A 19 4.43 7.71 -22.93
N GLN A 20 3.63 6.77 -22.40
CA GLN A 20 2.27 6.52 -22.85
C GLN A 20 1.25 7.50 -22.27
N GLY A 21 1.65 8.35 -21.32
CA GLY A 21 0.74 9.26 -20.60
C GLY A 21 -0.20 8.54 -19.62
N THR A 22 0.16 7.31 -19.23
CA THR A 22 -0.64 6.43 -18.38
C THR A 22 0.05 6.14 -17.05
N ALA A 23 0.99 6.98 -16.60
CA ALA A 23 1.63 6.77 -15.31
C ALA A 23 0.58 6.79 -14.17
N PRO A 24 0.77 6.07 -13.05
CA PRO A 24 -0.31 5.86 -12.07
C PRO A 24 -0.77 7.14 -11.36
N TRP A 25 0.02 8.22 -11.45
CA TRP A 25 -0.33 9.55 -10.94
C TRP A 25 -0.96 10.47 -12.00
N GLN A 26 -0.92 10.10 -13.27
CA GLN A 26 -1.57 10.81 -14.36
C GLN A 26 -3.05 10.40 -14.43
N LYS A 27 -3.91 11.33 -14.86
CA LYS A 27 -5.32 11.03 -15.17
C LYS A 27 -5.36 9.88 -16.21
N PRO A 28 -6.29 8.91 -16.08
CA PRO A 28 -7.72 9.22 -16.06
C PRO A 28 -8.48 8.65 -14.86
N TRP A 29 -8.03 8.91 -13.64
CA TRP A 29 -8.83 8.64 -12.43
C TRP A 29 -9.97 9.66 -12.26
N ALA A 30 -11.12 9.20 -11.76
CA ALA A 30 -12.26 10.06 -11.44
C ALA A 30 -12.13 10.68 -10.02
N PRO A 31 -12.69 11.88 -9.77
CA PRO A 31 -12.77 12.43 -8.42
C PRO A 31 -13.44 11.45 -7.44
N GLY A 32 -12.79 11.21 -6.30
CA GLY A 32 -13.28 10.26 -5.28
C GLY A 32 -12.98 8.79 -5.58
N GLU A 33 -12.40 8.45 -6.73
CA GLU A 33 -11.97 7.09 -7.02
C GLU A 33 -10.74 6.71 -6.16
N ARG A 34 -10.88 5.68 -5.33
CA ARG A 34 -9.75 5.14 -4.57
C ARG A 34 -8.89 4.28 -5.49
N VAL A 35 -7.92 4.90 -6.15
CA VAL A 35 -6.95 4.24 -7.04
C VAL A 35 -5.71 3.70 -6.31
N MET A 36 -5.48 4.14 -5.07
CA MET A 36 -4.25 3.80 -4.36
C MET A 36 -4.30 2.41 -3.73
N PRO A 37 -3.28 1.56 -3.97
CA PRO A 37 -3.17 0.24 -3.37
C PRO A 37 -3.26 0.28 -1.85
N MET A 38 -3.99 -0.66 -1.26
CA MET A 38 -4.19 -0.78 0.18
C MET A 38 -3.97 -2.20 0.67
N ASN A 39 -3.54 -2.35 1.92
CA ASN A 39 -3.34 -3.67 2.49
C ASN A 39 -4.68 -4.32 2.87
N VAL A 40 -4.93 -5.55 2.39
CA VAL A 40 -6.20 -6.28 2.62
C VAL A 40 -6.53 -6.52 4.10
N ASP A 41 -5.51 -6.53 4.96
CA ASP A 41 -5.68 -6.84 6.38
C ASP A 41 -5.82 -5.57 7.23
N THR A 42 -4.96 -4.58 7.01
CA THR A 42 -4.94 -3.37 7.85
C THR A 42 -5.78 -2.21 7.33
N ASP A 43 -6.31 -2.32 6.10
CA ASP A 43 -7.00 -1.25 5.37
C ASP A 43 -6.15 0.00 5.10
N ARG A 44 -4.84 -0.05 5.44
CA ARG A 44 -3.91 1.06 5.24
C ARG A 44 -3.39 1.08 3.82
N SER A 45 -3.34 2.27 3.21
CA SER A 45 -2.67 2.48 1.93
C SER A 45 -1.19 2.13 2.02
N TYR A 46 -0.68 1.51 0.96
CA TYR A 46 0.76 1.39 0.76
C TYR A 46 1.37 2.79 0.60
N ARG A 47 2.68 2.90 0.86
CA ARG A 47 3.41 4.18 0.85
C ARG A 47 4.62 4.10 -0.06
N GLY A 48 5.03 5.25 -0.59
CA GLY A 48 6.23 5.40 -1.41
C GLY A 48 6.23 4.50 -2.63
N GLY A 49 7.40 3.94 -2.96
CA GLY A 49 7.60 3.11 -4.16
C GLY A 49 6.65 1.92 -4.25
N ASN A 50 6.25 1.30 -3.13
CA ASN A 50 5.27 0.20 -3.17
C ASN A 50 3.90 0.66 -3.66
N SER A 51 3.48 1.88 -3.31
CA SER A 51 2.20 2.40 -3.78
C SER A 51 2.22 2.62 -5.28
N LEU A 52 3.29 3.19 -5.81
CA LEU A 52 3.46 3.42 -7.25
C LEU A 52 3.59 2.11 -8.01
N HIS A 53 4.41 1.18 -7.51
CA HIS A 53 4.62 -0.12 -8.14
C HIS A 53 3.34 -0.93 -8.21
N LEU A 54 2.61 -1.05 -7.10
CA LEU A 54 1.36 -1.80 -7.08
C LEU A 54 0.28 -1.14 -7.94
N ALA A 55 0.20 0.20 -7.96
CA ALA A 55 -0.74 0.91 -8.83
C ALA A 55 -0.43 0.69 -10.31
N SER A 56 0.85 0.74 -10.70
CA SER A 56 1.33 0.40 -12.04
C SER A 56 0.93 -1.02 -12.44
N VAL A 57 1.12 -2.01 -11.54
CA VAL A 57 0.72 -3.40 -11.81
C VAL A 57 -0.80 -3.55 -11.87
N GLN A 58 -1.57 -2.86 -11.02
CA GLN A 58 -3.03 -2.88 -11.10
C GLN A 58 -3.51 -2.42 -12.47
N GLN A 59 -2.95 -1.33 -12.98
CA GLN A 59 -3.32 -0.77 -14.27
C GLN A 59 -2.93 -1.72 -15.41
N GLU A 60 -1.72 -2.27 -15.40
CA GLU A 60 -1.25 -3.21 -16.42
C GLU A 60 -2.09 -4.48 -16.48
N MET A 61 -2.53 -4.98 -15.32
CA MET A 61 -3.31 -6.22 -15.22
C MET A 61 -4.82 -5.99 -15.26
N GLY A 62 -5.28 -4.73 -15.28
CA GLY A 62 -6.70 -4.37 -15.28
C GLY A 62 -7.43 -4.64 -13.97
N TYR A 63 -6.74 -4.66 -12.82
CA TYR A 63 -7.34 -4.90 -11.51
C TYR A 63 -8.08 -3.66 -10.98
N GLY A 64 -9.37 -3.80 -10.70
CA GLY A 64 -10.21 -2.76 -10.10
C GLY A 64 -10.24 -2.78 -8.57
N ASP A 65 -10.00 -3.93 -7.93
CA ASP A 65 -9.83 -4.00 -6.47
C ASP A 65 -8.44 -3.51 -6.08
N VAL A 66 -8.38 -2.49 -5.24
CA VAL A 66 -7.10 -1.92 -4.78
C VAL A 66 -6.51 -2.65 -3.57
N ARG A 67 -7.15 -3.72 -3.07
CA ARG A 67 -6.65 -4.49 -1.95
C ARG A 67 -5.56 -5.46 -2.40
N TRP A 68 -4.42 -5.38 -1.72
CA TRP A 68 -3.28 -6.27 -1.88
C TRP A 68 -2.90 -6.92 -0.56
N GLY A 69 -2.57 -8.19 -0.57
CA GLY A 69 -2.15 -8.91 0.64
C GLY A 69 -1.20 -10.04 0.36
N THR A 70 -0.41 -10.43 1.36
CA THR A 70 0.32 -11.69 1.29
C THR A 70 -0.66 -12.86 1.23
N TYR A 71 -0.24 -14.01 0.70
CA TYR A 71 -1.07 -15.22 0.64
C TYR A 71 -1.73 -15.55 1.99
N ARG A 72 -0.96 -15.47 3.08
CA ARG A 72 -1.45 -15.73 4.44
C ARG A 72 -2.49 -14.70 4.91
N GLN A 73 -2.35 -13.43 4.52
CA GLN A 73 -3.34 -12.40 4.84
C GLN A 73 -4.65 -12.62 4.09
N ILE A 74 -4.56 -12.99 2.81
CA ILE A 74 -5.74 -13.35 2.01
C ILE A 74 -6.45 -14.55 2.62
N GLN A 75 -5.69 -15.60 2.97
CA GLN A 75 -6.23 -16.80 3.62
C GLN A 75 -6.89 -16.50 4.97
N ALA A 76 -6.27 -15.66 5.80
CA ALA A 76 -6.84 -15.24 7.08
C ALA A 76 -8.16 -14.45 6.93
N ARG A 77 -8.42 -13.88 5.74
CA ARG A 77 -9.66 -13.17 5.40
C ARG A 77 -10.67 -14.05 4.65
N GLY A 78 -10.47 -15.37 4.65
CA GLY A 78 -11.35 -16.34 3.98
C GLY A 78 -11.13 -16.46 2.47
N GLY A 79 -10.10 -15.80 1.93
CA GLY A 79 -9.77 -15.86 0.51
C GLY A 79 -8.81 -16.99 0.15
N GLN A 80 -8.86 -17.45 -1.09
CA GLN A 80 -7.93 -18.41 -1.66
C GLN A 80 -7.35 -17.88 -2.96
N VAL A 81 -6.05 -17.58 -2.98
CA VAL A 81 -5.35 -17.23 -4.23
C VAL A 81 -5.46 -18.40 -5.20
N ARG A 82 -5.90 -18.14 -6.43
CA ARG A 82 -6.10 -19.17 -7.46
C ARG A 82 -4.78 -19.80 -7.86
N LYS A 83 -4.84 -21.08 -8.26
CA LYS A 83 -3.67 -21.83 -8.71
C LYS A 83 -3.13 -21.21 -10.01
N GLY A 84 -1.83 -20.95 -10.05
CA GLY A 84 -1.15 -20.39 -11.23
C GLY A 84 -1.00 -18.87 -11.22
N GLU A 85 -1.69 -18.17 -10.32
CA GLU A 85 -1.55 -16.73 -10.11
C GLU A 85 -0.12 -16.37 -9.66
N ARG A 86 0.40 -15.26 -10.19
CA ARG A 86 1.74 -14.75 -9.86
C ARG A 86 1.61 -13.56 -8.92
N GLY A 87 2.32 -13.61 -7.80
CA GLY A 87 2.35 -12.50 -6.86
C GLY A 87 3.35 -11.41 -7.26
N THR A 88 3.07 -10.20 -6.81
CA THR A 88 3.89 -9.00 -7.00
C THR A 88 4.81 -8.80 -5.80
N ARG A 89 6.07 -8.44 -6.05
CA ARG A 89 7.09 -8.29 -5.01
C ARG A 89 7.11 -6.84 -4.52
N ILE A 90 7.15 -6.65 -3.21
CA ILE A 90 7.24 -5.34 -2.58
C ILE A 90 8.40 -5.30 -1.58
N LEU A 91 8.91 -4.10 -1.31
CA LEU A 91 10.01 -3.87 -0.39
C LEU A 91 9.50 -3.23 0.91
N SER A 92 9.79 -3.83 2.05
CA SER A 92 9.49 -3.26 3.36
C SER A 92 10.80 -2.94 4.07
N PHE A 93 11.00 -1.66 4.37
CA PHE A 93 12.09 -1.22 5.23
C PHE A 93 11.72 -1.48 6.68
N GLN A 94 12.54 -2.27 7.37
CA GLN A 94 12.37 -2.56 8.78
C GLN A 94 13.51 -1.92 9.56
N ASP A 95 13.14 -0.99 10.42
CA ASP A 95 14.03 -0.28 11.35
C ASP A 95 13.98 -0.86 12.76
N LYS A 96 13.09 -1.84 13.00
CA LYS A 96 12.89 -2.51 14.29
C LYS A 96 12.88 -4.02 14.11
N LYS A 97 13.47 -4.73 15.07
CA LYS A 97 13.42 -6.20 15.15
C LYS A 97 12.55 -6.63 16.31
N ARG A 98 11.71 -7.64 16.06
CA ARG A 98 10.92 -8.30 17.09
C ARG A 98 11.79 -9.34 17.81
N ILE A 99 12.05 -9.14 19.10
CA ILE A 99 12.89 -10.00 19.93
C ILE A 99 12.02 -10.60 21.03
N ALA A 100 12.14 -11.91 21.26
CA ALA A 100 11.44 -12.58 22.35
C ALA A 100 12.00 -12.08 23.68
N VAL A 101 11.14 -11.63 24.58
CA VAL A 101 11.56 -11.27 25.94
C VAL A 101 11.92 -12.57 26.65
N THR A 102 13.12 -12.66 27.22
CA THR A 102 13.56 -13.81 28.01
C THR A 102 13.51 -13.50 29.51
N ASP A 103 13.28 -14.52 30.33
CA ASP A 103 13.49 -14.45 31.78
C ASP A 103 14.98 -14.49 32.15
N ALA A 104 15.28 -14.41 33.45
CA ALA A 104 16.64 -14.45 33.98
C ALA A 104 17.37 -15.77 33.65
N GLN A 105 16.64 -16.83 33.30
CA GLN A 105 17.17 -18.13 32.89
C GLN A 105 17.27 -18.29 31.36
N GLY A 106 17.02 -17.24 30.59
CA GLY A 106 17.10 -17.26 29.12
C GLY A 106 15.91 -17.95 28.43
N LYS A 107 14.85 -18.33 29.16
CA LYS A 107 13.65 -18.91 28.56
C LYS A 107 12.69 -17.80 28.06
N PRO A 108 11.99 -17.99 26.94
CA PRO A 108 11.04 -17.01 26.44
C PRO A 108 9.92 -16.76 27.46
N ARG A 109 9.81 -15.52 27.94
CA ARG A 109 8.73 -15.06 28.80
C ARG A 109 7.40 -15.24 28.06
N ARG A 110 6.43 -15.80 28.77
CA ARG A 110 5.07 -16.00 28.27
C ARG A 110 4.11 -15.07 29.01
N ASP A 111 3.07 -14.61 28.33
CA ASP A 111 1.94 -13.91 28.93
C ASP A 111 1.00 -14.88 29.66
N ALA A 112 -0.08 -14.36 30.25
CA ALA A 112 -1.06 -15.16 31.00
C ALA A 112 -1.75 -16.21 30.12
N GLU A 113 -1.79 -15.99 28.81
CA GLU A 113 -2.35 -16.89 27.80
C GLU A 113 -1.31 -17.87 27.22
N GLY A 114 -0.09 -17.90 27.77
CA GLY A 114 0.97 -18.82 27.37
C GLY A 114 1.65 -18.46 26.04
N LYS A 115 1.36 -17.30 25.45
CA LYS A 115 2.01 -16.79 24.24
C LYS A 115 3.31 -16.08 24.59
N LYS A 116 4.31 -16.21 23.71
CA LYS A 116 5.62 -15.57 23.91
C LYS A 116 5.45 -14.04 23.86
N VAL A 117 6.00 -13.35 24.85
CA VAL A 117 6.07 -11.89 24.89
C VAL A 117 7.22 -11.43 24.01
N TYR A 118 6.99 -10.40 23.19
CA TYR A 118 8.00 -9.81 22.33
C TYR A 118 8.15 -8.32 22.62
N ARG A 119 9.38 -7.81 22.47
CA ARG A 119 9.66 -6.37 22.40
C ARG A 119 10.22 -6.00 21.03
N TYR A 120 10.08 -4.73 20.67
CA TYR A 120 10.69 -4.16 19.48
C TYR A 120 11.94 -3.40 19.87
N GLU A 121 13.08 -3.80 19.32
CA GLU A 121 14.32 -3.03 19.44
C GLU A 121 14.63 -2.34 18.13
N LYS A 122 15.02 -1.06 18.22
CA LYS A 122 15.47 -0.28 17.06
C LYS A 122 16.81 -0.85 16.57
N LEU A 123 16.90 -1.10 15.29
CA LEU A 123 18.11 -1.58 14.65
C LEU A 123 19.09 -0.44 14.43
N LYS A 124 20.40 -0.77 14.47
CA LYS A 124 21.47 0.19 14.14
C LYS A 124 21.39 0.67 12.70
N ALA A 125 20.94 -0.19 11.79
CA ALA A 125 20.65 0.14 10.40
C ALA A 125 19.35 -0.54 9.97
N PRO A 126 18.51 0.13 9.15
CA PRO A 126 17.34 -0.51 8.57
C PRO A 126 17.77 -1.60 7.59
N PHE A 127 16.98 -2.66 7.49
CA PHE A 127 17.16 -3.67 6.46
C PHE A 127 15.91 -3.78 5.59
N VAL A 128 16.11 -4.20 4.35
CA VAL A 128 15.02 -4.40 3.40
C VAL A 128 14.55 -5.84 3.46
N ARG A 129 13.26 -6.01 3.71
CA ARG A 129 12.60 -7.30 3.57
C ARG A 129 11.69 -7.32 2.35
N GLN A 130 11.79 -8.38 1.58
CA GLN A 130 10.94 -8.59 0.42
C GLN A 130 9.71 -9.39 0.83
N TYR A 131 8.56 -8.96 0.33
CA TYR A 131 7.29 -9.67 0.48
C TYR A 131 6.68 -9.91 -0.89
N THR A 132 5.96 -11.02 -1.03
CA THR A 132 5.11 -11.29 -2.19
C THR A 132 3.66 -11.06 -1.79
N VAL A 133 2.99 -10.17 -2.50
CA VAL A 133 1.58 -9.84 -2.32
C VAL A 133 0.79 -10.18 -3.58
N PHE A 134 -0.49 -10.43 -3.40
CA PHE A 134 -1.44 -10.72 -4.46
C PHE A 134 -2.56 -9.69 -4.37
N ASN A 135 -3.09 -9.30 -5.51
CA ASN A 135 -4.30 -8.50 -5.58
C ASN A 135 -5.50 -9.34 -5.12
N ALA A 136 -6.51 -8.71 -4.51
CA ALA A 136 -7.72 -9.40 -4.09
C ALA A 136 -8.45 -10.08 -5.25
N GLU A 137 -8.37 -9.54 -6.47
CA GLU A 137 -8.94 -10.16 -7.66
C GLU A 137 -8.24 -11.46 -8.07
N GLN A 138 -7.01 -11.72 -7.60
CA GLN A 138 -6.30 -12.99 -7.80
C GLN A 138 -6.80 -14.12 -6.88
N ALA A 139 -7.74 -13.82 -5.99
CA ALA A 139 -8.25 -14.76 -5.01
C ALA A 139 -9.77 -14.90 -5.08
N ASP A 140 -10.24 -16.11 -4.79
CA ASP A 140 -11.66 -16.41 -4.64
C ASP A 140 -12.05 -16.36 -3.16
N GLY A 141 -13.33 -16.15 -2.85
CA GLY A 141 -13.85 -16.19 -1.48
C GLY A 141 -13.63 -14.92 -0.64
N LEU A 142 -12.90 -13.93 -1.15
CA LEU A 142 -12.82 -12.62 -0.49
C LEU A 142 -14.15 -11.87 -0.62
N PRO A 143 -14.62 -11.17 0.43
CA PRO A 143 -15.80 -10.33 0.34
C PRO A 143 -15.52 -9.19 -0.65
N LYS A 144 -16.50 -8.90 -1.52
CA LYS A 144 -16.41 -7.76 -2.45
C LYS A 144 -16.20 -6.47 -1.65
N ARG A 145 -15.28 -5.64 -2.13
CA ARG A 145 -15.09 -4.32 -1.56
C ARG A 145 -16.28 -3.44 -1.92
N SER A 146 -16.92 -2.84 -0.93
CA SER A 146 -17.79 -1.69 -1.19
C SER A 146 -16.89 -0.51 -1.53
N ASN A 147 -16.94 -0.04 -2.76
CA ASN A 147 -16.35 1.26 -3.06
C ASN A 147 -17.17 2.32 -2.32
N PRO A 148 -16.53 3.24 -1.58
CA PRO A 148 -17.25 4.31 -0.92
C PRO A 148 -17.98 5.13 -2.00
N THR A 149 -19.24 5.47 -1.74
CA THR A 149 -19.97 6.42 -2.58
C THR A 149 -19.21 7.74 -2.59
N PRO A 150 -18.91 8.32 -3.77
CA PRO A 150 -18.26 9.62 -3.84
C PRO A 150 -19.05 10.65 -3.03
N GLU A 151 -18.35 11.42 -2.19
CA GLU A 151 -19.00 12.52 -1.48
C GLU A 151 -19.40 13.63 -2.47
N PRO A 152 -20.45 14.41 -2.17
CA PRO A 152 -20.81 15.57 -2.99
C PRO A 152 -19.65 16.54 -3.15
N LEU A 153 -19.44 17.06 -4.37
CA LEU A 153 -18.30 17.93 -4.69
C LEU A 153 -18.17 19.16 -3.77
N TRP A 154 -19.29 19.77 -3.37
CA TRP A 154 -19.27 20.93 -2.48
C TRP A 154 -18.64 20.61 -1.11
N LYS A 155 -18.86 19.40 -0.60
CA LYS A 155 -18.30 18.94 0.69
C LYS A 155 -16.80 18.69 0.54
N VAL A 156 -16.40 18.07 -0.58
CA VAL A 156 -14.98 17.86 -0.91
C VAL A 156 -14.24 19.20 -1.03
N HIS A 157 -14.84 20.20 -1.70
CA HIS A 157 -14.26 21.54 -1.80
C HIS A 157 -14.15 22.21 -0.43
N GLN A 158 -15.18 22.12 0.42
CA GLN A 158 -15.14 22.71 1.76
C GLN A 158 -14.02 22.11 2.63
N GLU A 159 -13.82 20.80 2.58
CA GLU A 159 -12.69 20.16 3.29
C GLU A 159 -11.34 20.56 2.68
N ALA A 160 -11.26 20.72 1.36
CA ALA A 160 -10.05 21.20 0.70
C ALA A 160 -9.69 22.65 1.14
N GLU A 161 -10.68 23.55 1.20
CA GLU A 161 -10.49 24.92 1.70
C GLU A 161 -10.00 24.93 3.15
N ARG A 162 -10.62 24.13 4.03
CA ARG A 162 -10.18 23.99 5.43
C ARG A 162 -8.72 23.53 5.53
N VAL A 163 -8.32 22.54 4.72
CA VAL A 163 -6.91 22.09 4.69
C VAL A 163 -5.99 23.22 4.22
N MET A 164 -6.39 24.01 3.23
CA MET A 164 -5.60 25.14 2.74
C MET A 164 -5.43 26.24 3.81
N GLU A 165 -6.47 26.53 4.58
CA GLU A 165 -6.43 27.44 5.72
C GLU A 165 -5.49 26.92 6.83
N ASP A 166 -5.61 25.64 7.20
CA ASP A 166 -4.82 25.01 8.27
C ASP A 166 -3.32 24.90 7.93
N VAL A 167 -2.98 24.82 6.64
CA VAL A 167 -1.59 24.79 6.16
C VAL A 167 -0.86 26.12 6.41
N GLY A 168 -1.61 27.21 6.61
CA GLY A 168 -1.05 28.53 6.96
C GLY A 168 -0.25 29.20 5.83
N VAL A 169 -0.39 28.71 4.59
CA VAL A 169 0.23 29.32 3.40
C VAL A 169 -0.75 30.33 2.80
N PRO A 170 -0.36 31.61 2.60
CA PRO A 170 -1.26 32.61 2.04
C PRO A 170 -1.71 32.25 0.61
N VAL A 171 -2.99 31.96 0.44
CA VAL A 171 -3.60 31.73 -0.88
C VAL A 171 -3.98 33.09 -1.47
N ARG A 172 -3.45 33.41 -2.66
CA ARG A 172 -3.76 34.64 -3.38
C ARG A 172 -4.57 34.32 -4.62
N HIS A 173 -5.81 34.80 -4.66
CA HIS A 173 -6.64 34.72 -5.85
C HIS A 173 -6.24 35.85 -6.81
N VAL A 174 -5.59 35.49 -7.92
CA VAL A 174 -5.26 36.41 -9.01
C VAL A 174 -6.20 36.18 -10.18
N GLN A 175 -6.64 37.26 -10.82
CA GLN A 175 -7.50 37.18 -11.98
C GLN A 175 -6.70 36.66 -13.18
N GLY A 176 -7.10 35.54 -13.79
CA GLY A 176 -6.44 34.94 -14.95
C GLY A 176 -6.62 33.42 -15.02
N ASP A 177 -6.33 32.84 -16.18
CA ASP A 177 -6.51 31.39 -16.46
C ASP A 177 -5.19 30.62 -16.31
N ARG A 178 -4.49 30.86 -15.20
CA ARG A 178 -3.31 30.08 -14.79
C ARG A 178 -3.67 29.32 -13.51
N ALA A 179 -4.40 28.23 -13.70
CA ALA A 179 -4.53 27.17 -12.70
C ALA A 179 -3.37 26.17 -12.86
#